data_AF-A0A2E2TVN9-F1
#
_entry.id   AF-A0A2E2TVN9-F1
#
_cell.length_a   1.000
_cell.length_b   1.000
_cell.length_c   1.000
_cell.angle_alpha   90.00
_cell.angle_beta   90.00
_cell.angle_gamma   90.00
#
_symmetry.space_group_name_H-M   'P 1'
#
loop_
_entity.id
_entity.type
_entity.pdbx_description
1 polymer ?
#
loop_
_entity_poly.entity_id
_entity_poly.type
_entity_poly.pdbx_seq_one_letter_code
_entity_poly.pdbx_strand_id
1 'polypeptide(L)'
;MPQVKRKSVKKTTTTSRRKTPTAKKTEMNTTDFLSFLKTSAASSEKEQASLKKEMDKLKAKLDKAKAKQKSAKDKRVQVVEKVKAKPSQAAKNQLAKAKSAYNEAAAIVKTLSDEMNTLKDQLLESKETFTKTNGLKSLVAKFERSWEKDKAAKAKKAKKVKKVAAPAKRKTKASKKVASVVTENPEVEMVEAE
;
A
#
# COMPACT_ATOMS: atom_id res chain seq x y z
N MET A 1 -48.79 62.23 -33.48
CA MET A 1 -48.31 61.56 -32.25
C MET A 1 -46.82 61.29 -32.38
N PRO A 2 -45.95 61.79 -31.48
CA PRO A 2 -44.52 61.57 -31.57
C PRO A 2 -44.15 60.15 -31.10
N GLN A 3 -43.41 59.41 -31.93
CA GLN A 3 -42.85 58.10 -31.56
C GLN A 3 -41.61 58.30 -30.69
N VAL A 4 -41.73 57.90 -29.42
CA VAL A 4 -40.62 57.88 -28.45
C VAL A 4 -39.72 56.68 -28.74
N LYS A 5 -38.51 56.93 -29.26
CA LYS A 5 -37.44 55.93 -29.37
C LYS A 5 -36.98 55.48 -27.97
N ARG A 6 -37.44 54.31 -27.53
CA ARG A 6 -36.91 53.64 -26.33
C ARG A 6 -35.53 53.04 -26.65
N LYS A 7 -34.47 53.63 -26.10
CA LYS A 7 -33.11 53.06 -26.14
C LYS A 7 -33.08 51.82 -25.25
N SER A 8 -32.73 50.66 -25.80
CA SER A 8 -32.48 49.45 -25.02
C SER A 8 -31.15 49.59 -24.27
N VAL A 9 -31.21 49.64 -22.94
CA VAL A 9 -30.03 49.63 -22.08
C VAL A 9 -29.50 48.19 -22.02
N LYS A 10 -28.37 47.94 -22.69
CA LYS A 10 -27.61 46.69 -22.55
C LYS A 10 -27.02 46.63 -21.14
N LYS A 11 -27.54 45.74 -20.29
CA LYS A 11 -26.95 45.46 -18.97
C LYS A 11 -25.65 44.67 -19.19
N THR A 12 -24.52 45.33 -19.04
CA THR A 12 -23.20 44.68 -18.98
C THR A 12 -23.02 44.08 -17.60
N THR A 13 -23.16 42.75 -17.49
CA THR A 13 -22.81 42.02 -16.26
C THR A 13 -21.29 41.87 -16.22
N THR A 14 -20.61 42.73 -15.46
CA THR A 14 -19.19 42.57 -15.15
C THR A 14 -19.04 41.48 -14.09
N THR A 15 -18.78 40.25 -14.52
CA THR A 15 -18.41 39.16 -13.61
C THR A 15 -16.98 39.41 -13.11
N SER A 16 -16.88 40.00 -11.92
CA SER A 16 -15.60 40.13 -11.20
C SER A 16 -15.04 38.74 -10.89
N ARG A 17 -13.95 38.39 -11.58
CA ARG A 17 -13.25 37.12 -11.41
C ARG A 17 -12.40 37.21 -10.14
N ARG A 18 -12.97 36.86 -8.99
CA ARG A 18 -12.21 36.66 -7.74
C ARG A 18 -11.10 35.64 -8.02
N LYS A 19 -9.83 36.05 -7.89
CA LYS A 19 -8.71 35.10 -7.85
C LYS A 19 -8.84 34.32 -6.55
N THR A 20 -9.25 33.07 -6.63
CA THR A 20 -9.14 32.14 -5.50
C THR A 20 -7.66 31.99 -5.13
N PRO A 21 -7.29 31.97 -3.85
CA PRO A 21 -5.93 31.62 -3.47
C PRO A 21 -5.66 30.22 -4.01
N THR A 22 -4.66 30.10 -4.88
CA THR A 22 -4.12 28.82 -5.33
C THR A 22 -3.69 28.05 -4.09
N ALA A 23 -4.50 27.09 -3.67
CA ALA A 23 -4.08 26.06 -2.74
C ALA A 23 -2.77 25.49 -3.31
N LYS A 24 -1.67 25.66 -2.59
CA LYS A 24 -0.41 24.97 -2.91
C LYS A 24 -0.76 23.49 -2.95
N LYS A 25 -0.87 22.92 -4.15
CA LYS A 25 -1.05 21.48 -4.29
C LYS A 25 0.22 20.86 -3.72
N THR A 26 0.11 20.30 -2.53
CA THR A 26 1.06 19.30 -2.04
C THR A 26 0.84 18.08 -2.92
N GLU A 27 1.38 18.12 -4.13
CA GLU A 27 1.47 16.93 -4.97
C GLU A 27 2.50 16.05 -4.28
N MET A 28 2.04 15.08 -3.47
CA MET A 28 2.87 13.91 -3.21
C MET A 28 3.28 13.40 -4.58
N ASN A 29 4.58 13.44 -4.87
CA ASN A 29 5.09 12.88 -6.10
C ASN A 29 4.67 11.40 -6.11
N THR A 30 4.17 10.92 -7.24
CA THR A 30 3.77 9.52 -7.41
C THR A 30 4.84 8.53 -6.93
N THR A 31 6.12 8.88 -7.05
CA THR A 31 7.25 8.11 -6.50
C THR A 31 7.23 8.00 -4.98
N ASP A 32 6.85 9.06 -4.27
CA ASP A 32 6.79 9.11 -2.81
C ASP A 32 5.61 8.30 -2.28
N PHE A 33 4.50 8.29 -3.02
CA PHE A 33 3.35 7.46 -2.68
C PHE A 33 3.66 5.97 -2.87
N LEU A 34 4.37 5.62 -3.96
CA LEU A 34 4.80 4.25 -4.22
C LEU A 34 5.81 3.75 -3.19
N SER A 35 6.78 4.58 -2.83
CA SER A 35 7.77 4.25 -1.81
C SER A 35 7.10 4.10 -0.43
N PHE A 36 6.13 4.96 -0.10
CA PHE A 36 5.29 4.81 1.09
C PHE A 36 4.53 3.48 1.09
N LEU A 37 3.85 3.12 0.00
CA LEU A 37 3.12 1.85 -0.10
C LEU A 37 4.03 0.64 0.05
N LYS A 38 5.21 0.67 -0.57
CA LYS A 38 6.21 -0.41 -0.45
C LYS A 38 6.72 -0.54 0.99
N THR A 39 6.98 0.58 1.64
CA THR A 39 7.44 0.63 3.03
C THR A 39 6.35 0.18 4.01
N SER A 40 5.11 0.61 3.81
CA SER A 40 3.94 0.20 4.60
C SER A 40 3.64 -1.30 4.46
N ALA A 41 3.72 -1.85 3.24
CA ALA A 41 3.57 -3.29 3.02
C ALA A 41 4.67 -4.10 3.71
N ALA A 42 5.93 -3.66 3.63
CA ALA A 42 7.04 -4.31 4.32
C ALA A 42 6.93 -4.21 5.86
N SER A 43 6.41 -3.08 6.37
CA SER A 43 6.17 -2.88 7.80
C SER A 43 5.09 -3.82 8.33
N SER A 44 3.95 -3.90 7.63
CA SER A 44 2.85 -4.79 8.02
C SER A 44 3.24 -6.27 7.97
N GLU A 45 4.09 -6.68 7.03
CA GLU A 45 4.61 -8.05 6.97
C GLU A 45 5.53 -8.38 8.18
N LYS A 46 6.39 -7.44 8.57
CA LYS A 46 7.24 -7.58 9.77
C LYS A 46 6.40 -7.65 11.03
N GLU A 47 5.37 -6.82 11.15
CA GLU A 47 4.44 -6.79 12.28
C GLU A 47 3.66 -8.10 12.42
N GLN A 48 3.18 -8.67 11.31
CA GLN A 48 2.56 -10.00 11.35
C GLN A 48 3.54 -11.08 11.80
N ALA A 49 4.80 -11.01 11.35
CA ALA A 49 5.81 -11.98 11.74
C ALA A 49 6.17 -11.87 13.22
N SER A 50 6.23 -10.65 13.78
CA SER A 50 6.44 -10.44 15.22
C SER A 50 5.24 -10.93 16.05
N LEU A 51 4.02 -10.56 15.67
CA LEU A 51 2.80 -11.00 16.37
C LEU A 51 2.65 -12.53 16.37
N LYS A 52 2.97 -13.20 15.25
CA LYS A 52 3.00 -14.68 15.20
C LYS A 52 4.03 -15.28 16.16
N LYS A 53 5.25 -14.73 16.21
CA LYS A 53 6.30 -15.19 17.14
C LYS A 53 5.89 -14.99 18.59
N GLU A 54 5.27 -13.86 18.91
CA GLU A 54 4.74 -13.59 20.25
C GLU A 54 3.62 -14.56 20.62
N MET A 55 2.71 -14.81 19.69
CA MET A 55 1.65 -15.80 19.85
C MET A 55 2.23 -17.19 20.16
N ASP A 56 3.25 -17.64 19.44
CA ASP A 56 3.85 -18.97 19.68
C ASP A 56 4.60 -19.05 21.02
N LYS A 57 5.29 -17.98 21.42
CA LYS A 57 5.87 -17.88 22.77
C LYS A 57 4.79 -17.93 23.86
N LEU A 58 3.67 -17.25 23.63
CA LEU A 58 2.57 -17.20 24.59
C LEU A 58 1.85 -18.55 24.69
N LYS A 59 1.64 -19.25 23.57
CA LYS A 59 1.16 -20.64 23.56
C LYS A 59 2.05 -21.54 24.42
N ALA A 60 3.37 -21.49 24.22
CA ALA A 60 4.29 -22.30 25.00
C ALA A 60 4.23 -21.98 26.51
N LYS A 61 4.06 -20.71 26.89
CA LYS A 61 3.85 -20.31 28.29
C LYS A 61 2.51 -20.83 28.83
N LEU A 62 1.46 -20.70 28.04
CA LEU A 62 0.11 -21.13 28.38
C LEU A 62 0.03 -22.65 28.56
N ASP A 63 0.70 -23.44 27.71
CA ASP A 63 0.78 -24.89 27.84
C ASP A 63 1.52 -25.31 29.12
N LYS A 64 2.63 -24.63 29.43
CA LYS A 64 3.34 -24.84 30.72
C LYS A 64 2.46 -24.46 31.91
N ALA A 65 1.70 -23.38 31.82
CA ALA A 65 0.78 -22.94 32.89
C ALA A 65 -0.38 -23.93 33.07
N LYS A 66 -0.97 -24.45 31.97
CA LYS A 66 -1.99 -25.49 32.00
C LYS A 66 -1.47 -26.79 32.62
N ALA A 67 -0.24 -27.19 32.29
CA ALA A 67 0.39 -28.35 32.91
C ALA A 67 0.56 -28.17 34.43
N LYS A 68 1.01 -26.98 34.88
CA LYS A 68 1.08 -26.64 36.31
C LYS A 68 -0.29 -26.62 36.98
N GLN A 69 -1.31 -26.05 36.34
CA GLN A 69 -2.68 -26.04 36.83
C GLN A 69 -3.23 -27.46 37.00
N LYS A 70 -2.97 -28.35 36.02
CA LYS A 70 -3.34 -29.76 36.10
C LYS A 70 -2.65 -30.45 37.28
N SER A 71 -1.34 -30.28 37.44
CA SER A 71 -0.62 -30.82 38.59
C SER A 71 -1.14 -30.30 39.93
N ALA A 72 -1.45 -29.00 40.03
CA ALA A 72 -2.04 -28.41 41.23
C ALA A 72 -3.45 -28.95 41.51
N LYS A 73 -4.24 -29.21 40.47
CA LYS A 73 -5.56 -29.86 40.57
C LYS A 73 -5.43 -31.27 41.12
N ASP A 74 -4.52 -32.07 40.57
CA ASP A 74 -4.30 -33.46 40.98
C ASP A 74 -3.83 -33.53 42.44
N LYS A 75 -2.89 -32.65 42.84
CA LYS A 75 -2.47 -32.51 44.24
C LYS A 75 -3.63 -32.13 45.15
N ARG A 76 -4.47 -31.18 44.73
CA ARG A 76 -5.67 -30.80 45.49
C ARG A 76 -6.61 -32.00 45.67
N VAL A 77 -6.85 -32.80 44.63
CA VAL A 77 -7.69 -34.01 44.72
C VAL A 77 -7.12 -35.01 45.73
N GLN A 78 -5.82 -35.31 45.66
CA GLN A 78 -5.17 -36.21 46.62
C GLN A 78 -5.27 -35.71 48.07
N VAL A 79 -5.10 -34.40 48.28
CA VAL A 79 -5.24 -33.82 49.63
C VAL A 79 -6.69 -33.86 50.12
N VAL A 80 -7.66 -33.63 49.23
CA VAL A 80 -9.09 -33.78 49.58
C VAL A 80 -9.39 -35.21 50.04
N GLU A 81 -8.89 -36.22 49.33
CA GLU A 81 -9.06 -37.63 49.69
C GLU A 81 -8.42 -37.94 51.06
N LYS A 82 -7.20 -37.44 51.30
CA LYS A 82 -6.54 -37.59 52.62
C LYS A 82 -7.31 -36.93 53.75
N VAL A 83 -7.89 -35.75 53.52
CA VAL A 83 -8.73 -35.06 54.52
C VAL A 83 -10.01 -35.85 54.79
N LYS A 84 -10.63 -36.45 53.76
CA LYS A 84 -11.81 -37.30 53.92
C LYS A 84 -11.48 -38.56 54.73
N ALA A 85 -10.34 -39.19 54.46
CA ALA A 85 -9.91 -40.40 55.16
C ALA A 85 -9.46 -40.15 56.61
N LYS A 86 -8.75 -39.05 56.87
CA LYS A 86 -8.28 -38.67 58.21
C LYS A 86 -8.39 -37.16 58.43
N PRO A 87 -9.53 -36.67 58.94
CA PRO A 87 -9.73 -35.24 59.16
C PRO A 87 -8.89 -34.76 60.35
N SER A 88 -7.77 -34.10 60.05
CA SER A 88 -6.92 -33.43 61.04
C SER A 88 -6.72 -31.96 60.70
N GLN A 89 -6.32 -31.13 61.67
CA GLN A 89 -6.04 -29.72 61.43
C GLN A 89 -4.88 -29.53 60.44
N ALA A 90 -3.85 -30.38 60.52
CA ALA A 90 -2.76 -30.39 59.56
C ALA A 90 -3.25 -30.70 58.14
N ALA A 91 -4.17 -31.66 57.97
CA ALA A 91 -4.74 -32.00 56.67
C ALA A 91 -5.62 -30.86 56.11
N LYS A 92 -6.42 -30.20 56.96
CA LYS A 92 -7.20 -29.00 56.58
C LYS A 92 -6.28 -27.85 56.11
N ASN A 93 -5.16 -27.62 56.80
CA ASN A 93 -4.17 -26.62 56.41
C ASN A 93 -3.50 -26.96 55.06
N GLN A 94 -3.19 -28.24 54.82
CA GLN A 94 -2.68 -28.69 53.52
C GLN A 94 -3.71 -28.48 52.41
N LEU A 95 -5.00 -28.72 52.68
CA LEU A 95 -6.06 -28.49 51.71
C LEU A 95 -6.21 -27.00 51.35
N ALA A 96 -6.11 -26.11 52.34
CA ALA A 96 -6.12 -24.68 52.11
C ALA A 96 -4.95 -24.25 51.20
N LYS A 97 -3.73 -24.72 51.47
CA LYS A 97 -2.55 -24.46 50.63
C LYS A 97 -2.74 -25.00 49.20
N ALA A 98 -3.25 -26.22 49.05
CA ALA A 98 -3.50 -26.82 47.74
C ALA A 98 -4.59 -26.08 46.94
N LYS A 99 -5.63 -25.57 47.62
CA LYS A 99 -6.65 -24.71 47.00
C LYS A 99 -6.06 -23.38 46.52
N SER A 100 -5.24 -22.72 47.34
CA SER A 100 -4.57 -21.46 46.96
C SER A 100 -3.69 -21.67 45.72
N ALA A 101 -2.81 -22.67 45.75
CA ALA A 101 -1.92 -22.97 44.63
C ALA A 101 -2.69 -23.30 43.33
N TYR A 102 -3.82 -24.01 43.42
CA TYR A 102 -4.68 -24.26 42.28
C TYR A 102 -5.32 -22.98 41.74
N ASN A 103 -5.83 -22.11 42.62
CA ASN A 103 -6.47 -20.86 42.24
C ASN A 103 -5.46 -19.89 41.60
N GLU A 104 -4.24 -19.79 42.15
CA GLU A 104 -3.14 -19.01 41.58
C GLU A 104 -2.76 -19.54 40.18
N ALA A 105 -2.60 -20.86 40.03
CA ALA A 105 -2.30 -21.45 38.72
C ALA A 105 -3.45 -21.22 37.71
N ALA A 106 -4.71 -21.30 38.16
CA ALA A 106 -5.87 -21.03 37.32
C ALA A 106 -5.94 -19.55 36.88
N ALA A 107 -5.60 -18.62 37.79
CA ALA A 107 -5.53 -17.19 37.47
C ALA A 107 -4.47 -16.91 36.40
N ILE A 108 -3.28 -17.50 36.53
CA ILE A 108 -2.21 -17.35 35.52
C ILE A 108 -2.65 -17.90 34.15
N VAL A 109 -3.29 -19.08 34.12
CA VAL A 109 -3.81 -19.64 32.86
C VAL A 109 -4.86 -18.72 32.23
N LYS A 110 -5.73 -18.12 33.05
CA LYS A 110 -6.73 -17.16 32.58
C LYS A 110 -6.06 -15.93 31.97
N THR A 111 -5.13 -15.30 32.69
CA THR A 111 -4.40 -14.12 32.20
C THR A 111 -3.67 -14.41 30.87
N LEU A 112 -2.94 -15.53 30.79
CA LEU A 112 -2.25 -15.91 29.55
C LEU A 112 -3.23 -16.22 28.41
N SER A 113 -4.42 -16.76 28.72
CA SER A 113 -5.46 -16.99 27.73
C SER A 113 -6.08 -15.69 27.23
N ASP A 114 -6.25 -14.71 28.11
CA ASP A 114 -6.79 -13.39 27.76
C ASP A 114 -5.79 -12.63 26.87
N GLU A 115 -4.51 -12.59 27.26
CA GLU A 115 -3.41 -12.03 26.44
C GLU A 115 -3.35 -12.69 25.05
N MET A 116 -3.59 -14.00 24.99
CA MET A 116 -3.59 -14.76 23.75
C MET A 116 -4.76 -14.39 22.84
N ASN A 117 -5.92 -14.04 23.41
CA ASN A 117 -7.05 -13.56 22.64
C ASN A 117 -6.80 -12.15 22.11
N THR A 118 -6.23 -11.26 22.93
CA THR A 118 -5.83 -9.92 22.47
C THR A 118 -4.84 -9.98 21.31
N LEU A 119 -3.82 -10.85 21.37
CA LEU A 119 -2.88 -11.05 20.26
C LEU A 119 -3.54 -11.63 19.00
N LYS A 120 -4.58 -12.47 19.13
CA LYS A 120 -5.32 -12.96 17.97
C LYS A 120 -6.10 -11.84 17.30
N ASP A 121 -6.74 -10.98 18.09
CA ASP A 121 -7.50 -9.84 17.57
C ASP A 121 -6.58 -8.87 16.84
N GLN A 122 -5.41 -8.54 17.42
CA GLN A 122 -4.37 -7.76 16.76
C GLN A 122 -3.86 -8.42 15.46
N LEU A 123 -3.71 -9.75 15.45
CA LEU A 123 -3.29 -10.45 14.24
C LEU A 123 -4.38 -10.41 13.15
N LEU A 124 -5.66 -10.44 13.51
CA LEU A 124 -6.77 -10.29 12.57
C LEU A 124 -6.76 -8.89 11.96
N GLU A 125 -6.64 -7.86 12.78
CA GLU A 125 -6.55 -6.47 12.32
C GLU A 125 -5.33 -6.25 11.41
N SER A 126 -4.16 -6.76 11.81
CA SER A 126 -2.93 -6.72 11.01
C SER A 126 -3.04 -7.49 9.68
N LYS A 127 -3.84 -8.56 9.63
CA LYS A 127 -4.15 -9.25 8.37
C LYS A 127 -5.03 -8.39 7.46
N GLU A 128 -6.05 -7.77 8.01
CA GLU A 128 -6.91 -6.88 7.22
C GLU A 128 -6.12 -5.70 6.63
N THR A 129 -5.29 -5.03 7.43
CA THR A 129 -4.45 -3.92 6.94
C THR A 129 -3.49 -4.40 5.85
N PHE A 130 -2.85 -5.56 6.03
CA PHE A 130 -1.99 -6.16 5.00
C PHE A 130 -2.75 -6.45 3.71
N THR A 131 -3.95 -7.04 3.77
CA THR A 131 -4.75 -7.30 2.56
C THR A 131 -5.16 -6.02 1.84
N LYS A 132 -5.55 -4.98 2.57
CA LYS A 132 -5.90 -3.65 2.01
C LYS A 132 -4.68 -3.02 1.33
N THR A 133 -3.53 -3.00 2.00
CA THR A 133 -2.28 -2.43 1.47
C THR A 133 -1.80 -3.20 0.24
N ASN A 134 -1.86 -4.53 0.26
CA ASN A 134 -1.45 -5.34 -0.89
C ASN A 134 -2.44 -5.22 -2.06
N GLY A 135 -3.74 -5.11 -1.78
CA GLY A 135 -4.77 -4.79 -2.77
C GLY A 135 -4.49 -3.45 -3.45
N LEU A 136 -4.20 -2.41 -2.67
CA LEU A 136 -3.85 -1.07 -3.16
C LEU A 136 -2.58 -1.10 -4.01
N LYS A 137 -1.53 -1.79 -3.56
CA LYS A 137 -0.30 -2.02 -4.33
C LYS A 137 -0.58 -2.64 -5.71
N SER A 138 -1.50 -3.62 -5.78
CA SER A 138 -1.86 -4.25 -7.04
C SER A 138 -2.61 -3.32 -8.01
N LEU A 139 -3.50 -2.48 -7.47
CA LEU A 139 -4.24 -1.48 -8.25
C LEU A 139 -3.31 -0.41 -8.80
N VAL A 140 -2.37 0.05 -7.98
CA VAL A 140 -1.36 1.02 -8.39
C VAL A 140 -0.47 0.44 -9.49
N ALA A 141 -0.01 -0.80 -9.35
CA ALA A 141 0.76 -1.47 -10.41
C ALA A 141 -0.03 -1.63 -11.73
N LYS A 142 -1.36 -1.88 -11.67
CA LYS A 142 -2.23 -1.90 -12.86
C LYS A 142 -2.38 -0.50 -13.47
N PHE A 143 -2.52 0.53 -12.64
CA PHE A 143 -2.60 1.92 -13.08
C PHE A 143 -1.31 2.33 -13.80
N GLU A 144 -0.13 2.08 -13.22
CA GLU A 144 1.16 2.38 -13.84
C GLU A 144 1.31 1.72 -15.21
N ARG A 145 0.96 0.43 -15.33
CA ARG A 145 0.99 -0.27 -16.62
C ARG A 145 0.05 0.34 -17.66
N SER A 146 -1.15 0.73 -17.26
CA SER A 146 -2.10 1.39 -18.18
C SER A 146 -1.62 2.79 -18.56
N TRP A 147 -1.04 3.52 -17.61
CA TRP A 147 -0.46 4.84 -17.82
C TRP A 147 0.75 4.81 -18.78
N GLU A 148 1.64 3.84 -18.62
CA GLU A 148 2.77 3.61 -19.53
C GLU A 148 2.29 3.26 -20.95
N LYS A 149 1.27 2.40 -21.08
CA LYS A 149 0.65 2.08 -22.37
C LYS A 149 0.06 3.33 -23.05
N ASP A 150 -0.63 4.19 -22.30
CA ASP A 150 -1.19 5.43 -22.82
C ASP A 150 -0.11 6.44 -23.22
N LYS A 151 0.95 6.59 -22.41
CA LYS A 151 2.12 7.40 -22.78
C LYS A 151 2.76 6.88 -24.07
N ALA A 152 2.97 5.58 -24.19
CA ALA A 152 3.53 4.95 -25.38
C ALA A 152 2.61 5.12 -26.61
N ALA A 153 1.29 5.01 -26.44
CA ALA A 153 0.31 5.22 -27.50
C ALA A 153 0.30 6.67 -28.00
N LYS A 154 0.36 7.65 -27.09
CA LYS A 154 0.48 9.07 -27.45
C LYS A 154 1.80 9.38 -28.13
N ALA A 155 2.91 8.80 -27.70
CA ALA A 155 4.21 8.94 -28.35
C ALA A 155 4.21 8.35 -29.78
N LYS A 156 3.58 7.20 -30.00
CA LYS A 156 3.41 6.60 -31.34
C LYS A 156 2.51 7.43 -32.25
N LYS A 157 1.41 8.00 -31.73
CA LYS A 157 0.54 8.91 -32.48
C LYS A 157 1.26 10.21 -32.85
N ALA A 158 2.04 10.80 -31.94
CA ALA A 158 2.86 11.98 -32.22
C ALA A 158 3.93 11.73 -33.29
N LYS A 159 4.60 10.56 -33.30
CA LYS A 159 5.52 10.15 -34.37
C LYS A 159 4.81 9.97 -35.72
N LYS A 160 3.59 9.40 -35.75
CA LYS A 160 2.81 9.25 -36.98
C LYS A 160 2.38 10.60 -37.58
N VAL A 161 1.93 11.55 -36.76
CA VAL A 161 1.55 12.90 -37.24
C VAL A 161 2.77 13.64 -37.82
N LYS A 162 3.96 13.52 -37.22
CA LYS A 162 5.20 14.09 -37.77
C LYS A 162 5.63 13.46 -39.11
N LYS A 163 5.30 12.18 -39.36
CA LYS A 163 5.64 11.48 -40.60
C LYS A 163 4.71 11.84 -41.77
N VAL A 164 3.46 12.24 -41.48
CA VAL A 164 2.48 12.69 -42.51
C VAL A 164 2.60 14.20 -42.78
N ALA A 165 3.16 14.98 -41.83
CA ALA A 165 3.42 16.41 -41.98
C ALA A 165 4.82 16.73 -42.55
N ALA A 166 5.47 15.80 -43.26
CA ALA A 166 6.62 16.16 -44.09
C ALA A 166 6.08 16.79 -45.39
N PRO A 167 6.29 18.09 -45.65
CA PRO A 167 5.75 18.71 -46.84
C PRO A 167 6.41 18.09 -48.06
N ALA A 168 5.60 17.47 -48.92
CA ALA A 168 5.97 17.13 -50.28
C ALA A 168 6.48 18.41 -50.95
N LYS A 169 7.80 18.52 -51.16
CA LYS A 169 8.42 19.62 -51.90
C LYS A 169 7.88 19.58 -53.33
N ARG A 170 6.86 20.41 -53.62
CA ARG A 170 6.44 20.73 -55.00
C ARG A 170 7.65 21.35 -55.69
N LYS A 171 8.28 20.61 -56.62
CA LYS A 171 9.24 21.19 -57.56
C LYS A 171 8.46 22.03 -58.57
N THR A 172 8.45 23.34 -58.37
CA THR A 172 8.06 24.30 -59.42
C THR A 172 9.22 24.40 -60.41
N LYS A 173 8.90 24.12 -61.68
CA LYS A 173 9.76 24.34 -62.85
C LYS A 173 10.15 25.82 -62.92
N ALA A 174 11.44 26.13 -62.86
CA ALA A 174 11.98 27.40 -63.29
C ALA A 174 12.64 27.20 -64.67
N SER A 175 12.20 28.00 -65.63
CA SER A 175 12.57 28.00 -67.02
C SER A 175 13.99 28.54 -67.24
N LYS A 176 14.78 27.71 -67.92
CA LYS A 176 15.88 27.96 -68.87
C LYS A 176 16.21 29.44 -69.17
N LYS A 177 17.45 29.85 -68.89
CA LYS A 177 18.25 30.76 -69.73
C LYS A 177 19.73 30.33 -69.67
N VAL A 178 20.36 30.31 -70.84
CA VAL A 178 21.65 29.65 -71.18
C VAL A 178 22.76 30.72 -71.31
N ALA A 179 23.98 30.40 -70.85
CA ALA A 179 25.30 30.69 -71.45
C ALA A 179 26.40 30.13 -70.50
N SER A 180 26.99 28.95 -70.78
CA SER A 180 28.34 28.70 -71.33
C SER A 180 29.48 29.41 -70.57
N VAL A 181 30.48 28.73 -70.02
CA VAL A 181 31.67 28.20 -70.73
C VAL A 181 32.52 27.32 -69.77
N VAL A 182 32.89 26.10 -70.24
CA VAL A 182 34.21 25.39 -70.23
C VAL A 182 35.03 25.44 -68.91
N THR A 183 35.50 24.35 -68.28
CA THR A 183 36.47 23.34 -68.79
C THR A 183 36.64 22.16 -67.80
N GLU A 184 36.83 20.95 -68.35
CA GLU A 184 37.62 19.77 -67.91
C GLU A 184 37.45 19.14 -66.49
N ASN A 185 36.91 17.91 -66.33
CA ASN A 185 37.39 16.52 -66.58
C ASN A 185 37.99 15.84 -65.30
N PRO A 186 38.18 14.50 -65.22
CA PRO A 186 37.57 13.67 -64.16
C PRO A 186 38.57 12.77 -63.38
N GLU A 187 38.19 12.25 -62.22
CA GLU A 187 38.71 10.98 -61.63
C GLU A 187 37.94 10.73 -60.32
N VAL A 188 37.11 9.68 -60.18
CA VAL A 188 37.47 8.30 -59.77
C VAL A 188 38.31 8.36 -58.49
N GLU A 189 37.84 7.89 -57.33
CA GLU A 189 37.91 6.47 -56.98
C GLU A 189 37.05 6.15 -55.75
N MET A 190 36.50 4.93 -55.76
CA MET A 190 35.91 4.24 -54.61
C MET A 190 36.96 4.03 -53.51
N VAL A 191 36.55 3.75 -52.27
CA VAL A 191 36.93 2.51 -51.54
C VAL A 191 36.09 2.44 -50.26
N GLU A 192 35.26 1.41 -50.24
CA GLU A 192 34.72 0.71 -49.07
C GLU A 192 35.87 0.01 -48.34
N ALA A 193 35.98 0.11 -47.02
CA ALA A 193 36.54 -0.97 -46.21
C ALA A 193 36.11 -0.83 -44.75
N GLU A 194 35.79 -2.00 -44.19
CA GLU A 194 35.44 -2.33 -42.81
C GLU A 194 36.43 -1.84 -41.74
#